data_AF-A0A3C0B270-F1
#
_entry.id   AF-A0A3C0B270-F1
#
_cell.length_a   1.000
_cell.length_b   1.000
_cell.length_c   1.000
_cell.angle_alpha   90.00
_cell.angle_beta   90.00
_cell.angle_gamma   90.00
#
_symmetry.space_group_name_H-M   'P 1'
#
loop_
_entity.id
_entity.type
_entity.pdbx_description
1 polymer ?
#
loop_
_entity_poly.entity_id
_entity_poly.type
_entity_poly.pdbx_seq_one_letter_code
_entity_poly.pdbx_strand_id
1 'polypeptide(L)'
;MSKQNINVALIGNPNTGKTSVFNRLTGLNQQVGNYPGITVEKKVGFCKLSNNINANIIDLPGTYSLNANSVDESVVIELLLNKNDKLFPDVIVVISEVENLKRNLLLFTQIKDLEIPTILVINMIDRMELKGISFDIPFLEEQLKTKIALVSSRKNTGFEALKTLITTYKNIPTAPCLNASSIDDDYFNSLRKTFPNQSLYKLWLVITQDVNFADLNRKTIENHSFTKSKSELKKLQQKETIKRYQFINNTLKIGQKIDSAAANDFRSQLDRVL
;
A
#
# COMPACT_ATOMS: atom_id res chain seq x y z
N MET A 1 7.23 28.03 -17.19
CA MET A 1 7.64 26.77 -16.52
C MET A 1 6.52 25.75 -16.72
N SER A 2 6.79 24.59 -17.30
CA SER A 2 5.79 23.53 -17.48
C SER A 2 5.29 23.05 -16.12
N LYS A 3 3.98 23.02 -15.93
CA LYS A 3 3.35 22.57 -14.69
C LYS A 3 3.58 21.07 -14.53
N GLN A 4 4.42 20.66 -13.56
CA GLN A 4 4.61 19.25 -13.26
C GLN A 4 3.33 18.71 -12.61
N ASN A 5 2.88 17.54 -13.07
CA ASN A 5 1.69 16.88 -12.56
C ASN A 5 2.05 15.47 -12.10
N ILE A 6 1.74 15.15 -10.84
CA ILE A 6 2.07 13.87 -10.20
C ILE A 6 0.80 13.03 -10.11
N ASN A 7 0.85 11.79 -10.59
CA ASN A 7 -0.22 10.82 -10.35
C ASN A 7 -0.01 10.13 -9.00
N VAL A 8 -0.97 10.28 -8.09
CA VAL A 8 -0.93 9.72 -6.73
C VAL A 8 -2.05 8.71 -6.58
N ALA A 9 -1.72 7.43 -6.38
CA ALA A 9 -2.71 6.43 -6.03
C ALA A 9 -2.91 6.38 -4.50
N LEU A 10 -4.14 6.59 -4.04
CA LEU A 10 -4.53 6.44 -2.65
C LEU A 10 -5.14 5.06 -2.46
N ILE A 11 -4.53 4.23 -1.61
CA ILE A 11 -4.96 2.86 -1.36
C ILE A 11 -4.93 2.57 0.14
N GLY A 12 -5.74 1.64 0.61
CA GLY A 12 -5.75 1.24 2.01
C GLY A 12 -6.82 0.20 2.27
N ASN A 13 -6.82 -0.36 3.48
CA ASN A 13 -7.93 -1.22 3.88
C ASN A 13 -9.23 -0.42 3.99
N PRO A 14 -10.40 -1.08 3.85
CA PRO A 14 -11.66 -0.50 4.28
C PRO A 14 -11.57 0.08 5.70
N ASN A 15 -12.25 1.20 5.94
CA ASN A 15 -12.38 1.86 7.25
C ASN A 15 -11.10 2.48 7.85
N THR A 16 -9.99 2.62 7.11
CA THR A 16 -8.77 3.33 7.60
C THR A 16 -8.87 4.86 7.50
N GLY A 17 -10.01 5.39 7.04
CA GLY A 17 -10.21 6.81 6.79
C GLY A 17 -9.64 7.31 5.45
N LYS A 18 -9.38 6.40 4.50
CA LYS A 18 -8.93 6.69 3.13
C LYS A 18 -9.75 7.80 2.45
N THR A 19 -11.08 7.68 2.43
CA THR A 19 -11.96 8.70 1.85
C THR A 19 -11.84 10.05 2.55
N SER A 20 -11.64 10.07 3.88
CA SER A 20 -11.43 11.32 4.61
C SER A 20 -10.09 11.96 4.26
N VAL A 21 -9.02 11.17 4.10
CA VAL A 21 -7.72 11.66 3.62
C VAL A 21 -7.83 12.19 2.19
N PHE A 22 -8.51 11.47 1.30
CA PHE A 22 -8.80 11.91 -0.07
C PHE A 22 -9.46 13.30 -0.07
N ASN A 23 -10.58 13.45 0.64
CA ASN A 23 -11.31 14.72 0.72
C ASN A 23 -10.46 15.86 1.31
N ARG A 24 -9.56 15.56 2.26
CA ARG A 24 -8.65 16.57 2.83
C ARG A 24 -7.58 17.02 1.84
N LEU A 25 -7.12 16.15 0.96
CA LEU A 25 -6.15 16.49 -0.08
C LEU A 25 -6.80 17.25 -1.25
N THR A 26 -8.02 16.88 -1.65
CA THR A 26 -8.66 17.34 -2.90
C THR A 26 -9.68 18.45 -2.69
N GLY A 27 -10.27 18.56 -1.48
CA GLY A 27 -11.39 19.45 -1.21
C GLY A 27 -12.58 19.12 -2.11
N LEU A 28 -13.16 20.15 -2.76
CA LEU A 28 -14.28 20.00 -3.68
C LEU A 28 -13.84 19.69 -5.13
N ASN A 29 -12.54 19.69 -5.42
CA ASN A 29 -12.02 19.49 -6.78
C ASN A 29 -11.90 18.01 -7.10
N GLN A 30 -13.04 17.32 -7.20
CA GLN A 30 -13.11 15.88 -7.42
C GLN A 30 -14.14 15.51 -8.48
N GLN A 31 -13.88 14.43 -9.19
CA GLN A 31 -14.73 13.83 -10.21
C GLN A 31 -14.94 12.36 -9.87
N VAL A 32 -16.17 11.91 -10.07
CA VAL A 32 -16.57 10.52 -9.88
C VAL A 32 -16.99 9.98 -11.24
N GLY A 33 -16.49 8.80 -11.58
CA GLY A 33 -16.88 8.04 -12.77
C GLY A 33 -16.75 6.55 -12.50
N ASN A 34 -16.75 5.75 -13.55
CA ASN A 34 -16.49 4.31 -13.45
C ASN A 34 -15.22 3.94 -14.21
N TYR A 35 -14.59 2.84 -13.82
CA TYR A 35 -13.54 2.22 -14.64
C TYR A 35 -14.12 1.71 -15.96
N PRO A 36 -13.37 1.79 -17.08
CA PRO A 36 -13.89 1.37 -18.38
C PRO A 36 -14.41 -0.07 -18.37
N GLY A 37 -15.65 -0.26 -18.84
CA GLY A 37 -16.24 -1.60 -19.03
C GLY A 37 -16.79 -2.27 -17.77
N ILE A 38 -16.75 -1.63 -16.60
CA ILE A 38 -17.23 -2.20 -15.33
C ILE A 38 -17.96 -1.16 -14.47
N THR A 39 -18.70 -1.61 -13.46
CA THR A 39 -19.48 -0.75 -12.54
C THR A 39 -18.67 -0.28 -11.32
N VAL A 40 -17.35 -0.47 -11.32
CA VAL A 40 -16.49 -0.07 -10.19
C VAL A 40 -16.30 1.44 -10.23
N GLU A 41 -16.67 2.11 -9.13
CA GLU A 41 -16.53 3.55 -8.98
C GLU A 41 -15.05 3.97 -8.95
N LYS A 42 -14.75 5.06 -9.65
CA LYS A 42 -13.44 5.69 -9.74
C LYS A 42 -13.56 7.13 -9.30
N LYS A 43 -12.84 7.54 -8.24
CA LYS A 43 -12.72 8.94 -7.85
C LYS A 43 -11.36 9.48 -8.18
N VAL A 44 -11.33 10.63 -8.84
CA VAL A 44 -10.12 11.38 -9.11
C VAL A 44 -10.31 12.79 -8.58
N GLY A 45 -9.38 13.29 -7.80
CA GLY A 45 -9.39 14.67 -7.34
C GLY A 45 -8.07 15.37 -7.56
N PHE A 46 -8.09 16.69 -7.50
CA PHE A 46 -6.96 17.53 -7.82
C PHE A 46 -6.45 18.19 -6.55
N CYS A 47 -5.17 18.02 -6.26
CA CYS A 47 -4.48 18.63 -5.14
C CYS A 47 -3.42 19.61 -5.68
N LYS A 48 -3.42 20.84 -5.17
CA LYS A 48 -2.31 21.78 -5.41
C LYS A 48 -1.22 21.51 -4.37
N LEU A 49 -0.02 21.21 -4.85
CA LEU A 49 1.17 21.05 -4.02
C LEU A 49 1.99 22.34 -4.05
N SER A 50 3.07 22.37 -3.26
CA SER A 50 4.03 23.48 -3.27
C SER A 50 4.75 23.59 -4.63
N ASN A 51 5.43 24.71 -4.86
CA ASN A 51 6.29 24.94 -6.04
C ASN A 51 5.58 24.80 -7.40
N ASN A 52 4.29 25.16 -7.46
CA ASN A 52 3.46 25.10 -8.68
C ASN A 52 3.33 23.67 -9.26
N ILE A 53 3.46 22.65 -8.41
CA ILE A 53 3.24 21.25 -8.74
C ILE A 53 1.77 20.92 -8.47
N ASN A 54 1.16 20.19 -9.40
CA ASN A 54 -0.17 19.62 -9.23
C ASN A 54 -0.07 18.13 -8.93
N ALA A 55 -1.06 17.58 -8.24
CA ALA A 55 -1.24 16.14 -8.11
C ALA A 55 -2.66 15.71 -8.47
N ASN A 56 -2.77 14.66 -9.27
CA ASN A 56 -3.99 13.90 -9.47
C ASN A 56 -4.03 12.82 -8.39
N ILE A 57 -4.97 12.93 -7.44
CA ILE A 57 -5.21 11.92 -6.42
C ILE A 57 -6.26 10.96 -6.95
N ILE A 58 -5.92 9.68 -7.09
CA ILE A 58 -6.81 8.61 -7.55
C ILE A 58 -7.19 7.80 -6.31
N ASP A 59 -8.47 7.77 -5.96
CA ASP A 59 -8.96 6.91 -4.88
C ASP A 59 -9.18 5.49 -5.40
N LEU A 60 -8.35 4.55 -4.96
CA LEU A 60 -8.50 3.15 -5.31
C LEU A 60 -9.51 2.46 -4.38
N PRO A 61 -10.21 1.42 -4.86
CA PRO A 61 -11.05 0.60 -3.99
C PRO A 61 -10.31 0.11 -2.74
N GLY A 62 -11.05 0.03 -1.62
CA GLY A 62 -10.48 -0.49 -0.38
C GLY A 62 -10.18 -1.98 -0.51
N THR A 63 -8.94 -2.38 -0.28
CA THR A 63 -8.49 -3.78 -0.43
C THR A 63 -7.74 -4.25 0.80
N TYR A 64 -7.80 -5.55 1.11
CA TYR A 64 -7.00 -6.14 2.19
C TYR A 64 -5.65 -6.68 1.76
N SER A 65 -5.50 -7.02 0.48
CA SER A 65 -4.27 -7.56 -0.09
C SER A 65 -4.29 -7.47 -1.62
N LEU A 66 -3.14 -7.63 -2.26
CA LEU A 66 -3.05 -7.78 -3.72
C LEU A 66 -3.42 -9.21 -4.20
N ASN A 67 -4.03 -10.03 -3.34
CA ASN A 67 -4.70 -11.26 -3.74
C ASN A 67 -6.18 -10.97 -3.94
N ALA A 68 -6.57 -10.57 -5.15
CA ALA A 68 -7.93 -10.14 -5.45
C ALA A 68 -8.92 -11.30 -5.39
N ASN A 69 -10.06 -11.05 -4.74
CA ASN A 69 -11.22 -11.95 -4.71
C ASN A 69 -12.49 -11.26 -5.25
N SER A 70 -12.38 -10.00 -5.68
CA SER A 70 -13.48 -9.21 -6.23
C SER A 70 -13.02 -8.37 -7.42
N VAL A 71 -13.97 -7.91 -8.24
CA VAL A 71 -13.71 -7.02 -9.38
C VAL A 71 -13.04 -5.72 -8.91
N ASP A 72 -13.49 -5.16 -7.79
CA ASP A 72 -12.91 -3.97 -7.16
C ASP A 72 -11.42 -4.16 -6.84
N GLU A 73 -11.03 -5.32 -6.31
CA GLU A 73 -9.64 -5.63 -5.99
C GLU A 73 -8.81 -5.90 -7.26
N SER A 74 -9.39 -6.51 -8.30
CA SER A 74 -8.69 -6.76 -9.58
C SER A 74 -8.30 -5.45 -10.28
N VAL A 75 -9.17 -4.44 -10.26
CA VAL A 75 -8.89 -3.11 -10.84
C VAL A 75 -7.64 -2.47 -10.22
N VAL A 76 -7.45 -2.65 -8.92
CA VAL A 76 -6.26 -2.15 -8.21
C VAL A 76 -5.01 -2.79 -8.77
N ILE A 77 -5.01 -4.11 -8.93
CA ILE A 77 -3.86 -4.87 -9.41
C ILE A 77 -3.55 -4.50 -10.87
N GLU A 78 -4.57 -4.45 -11.73
CA GLU A 78 -4.41 -4.08 -13.13
C GLU A 78 -3.75 -2.71 -13.29
N LEU A 79 -4.24 -1.70 -12.57
CA LEU A 79 -3.67 -0.35 -12.60
C LEU A 79 -2.22 -0.33 -12.11
N LEU A 80 -1.93 -1.00 -10.99
CA LEU A 80 -0.60 -0.96 -10.37
C LEU A 80 0.45 -1.80 -11.10
N LEU A 81 0.03 -2.71 -11.97
CA LEU A 81 0.92 -3.49 -12.81
C LEU A 81 1.12 -2.85 -14.20
N ASN A 82 0.14 -2.09 -14.72
CA ASN A 82 0.21 -1.51 -16.06
C ASN A 82 0.94 -0.15 -16.11
N LYS A 83 2.26 -0.19 -16.30
CA LYS A 83 3.11 1.02 -16.45
C LYS A 83 2.72 1.95 -17.60
N ASN A 84 2.01 1.44 -18.60
CA ASN A 84 1.59 2.21 -19.77
C ASN A 84 0.22 2.87 -19.57
N ASP A 85 -0.47 2.61 -18.45
CA ASP A 85 -1.72 3.27 -18.13
C ASP A 85 -1.49 4.77 -17.85
N LYS A 86 -2.39 5.63 -18.34
CA LYS A 86 -2.33 7.08 -18.11
C LYS A 86 -2.44 7.47 -16.63
N LEU A 87 -3.01 6.57 -15.82
CA LEU A 87 -3.23 6.72 -14.39
C LEU A 87 -2.21 5.96 -13.56
N PHE A 88 -1.22 5.31 -14.21
CA PHE A 88 -0.16 4.64 -13.49
C PHE A 88 0.48 5.63 -12.50
N PRO A 89 0.61 5.27 -11.21
CA PRO A 89 1.02 6.22 -10.19
C PRO A 89 2.52 6.48 -10.23
N ASP A 90 2.88 7.75 -10.10
CA ASP A 90 4.23 8.19 -9.77
C ASP A 90 4.59 7.81 -8.32
N VAL A 91 3.59 7.88 -7.43
CA VAL A 91 3.70 7.56 -6.01
C VAL A 91 2.41 6.96 -5.49
N ILE A 92 2.53 5.97 -4.60
CA ILE A 92 1.41 5.34 -3.91
C ILE A 92 1.38 5.83 -2.47
N VAL A 93 0.20 6.21 -1.98
CA VAL A 93 -0.04 6.60 -0.60
C VAL A 93 -0.92 5.52 0.03
N VAL A 94 -0.33 4.71 0.90
CA VAL A 94 -1.01 3.62 1.60
C VAL A 94 -1.57 4.14 2.93
N ILE A 95 -2.89 4.13 3.08
CA ILE A 95 -3.60 4.58 4.28
C ILE A 95 -3.81 3.41 5.24
N SER A 96 -3.14 3.51 6.38
CA SER A 96 -3.33 2.70 7.57
C SER A 96 -3.93 3.54 8.70
N GLU A 97 -4.25 2.91 9.83
CA GLU A 97 -4.64 3.61 11.03
C GLU A 97 -4.00 3.01 12.29
N VAL A 98 -4.04 3.80 13.36
CA VAL A 98 -3.30 3.58 14.62
C VAL A 98 -3.60 2.24 15.29
N GLU A 99 -4.88 1.83 15.37
CA GLU A 99 -5.30 0.70 16.21
C GLU A 99 -5.06 -0.66 15.54
N ASN A 100 -5.10 -0.74 14.20
CA ASN A 100 -4.91 -1.98 13.44
C ASN A 100 -3.71 -1.92 12.48
N LEU A 101 -2.67 -1.15 12.82
CA LEU A 101 -1.47 -0.98 11.99
C LEU A 101 -0.89 -2.32 11.51
N LYS A 102 -0.81 -3.34 12.38
CA LYS A 102 -0.35 -4.70 12.02
C LYS A 102 -1.10 -5.29 10.82
N ARG A 103 -2.43 -5.17 10.82
CA ARG A 103 -3.28 -5.67 9.73
C ARG A 103 -3.07 -4.84 8.46
N ASN A 104 -2.97 -3.53 8.61
CA ASN A 104 -2.79 -2.63 7.47
C ASN A 104 -1.42 -2.79 6.79
N LEU A 105 -0.39 -3.13 7.57
CA LEU A 105 0.95 -3.33 7.04
C LEU A 105 1.04 -4.54 6.09
N LEU A 106 0.10 -5.49 6.11
CA LEU A 106 0.09 -6.58 5.12
C LEU A 106 -0.01 -6.00 3.70
N LEU A 107 -1.02 -5.18 3.44
CA LEU A 107 -1.20 -4.50 2.16
C LEU A 107 -0.02 -3.59 1.84
N PHE A 108 0.44 -2.79 2.82
CA PHE A 108 1.59 -1.90 2.62
C PHE A 108 2.82 -2.66 2.11
N THR A 109 3.18 -3.78 2.75
CA THR A 109 4.38 -4.54 2.35
C THR A 109 4.26 -5.09 0.93
N GLN A 110 3.06 -5.51 0.51
CA GLN A 110 2.82 -5.97 -0.87
C GLN A 110 2.98 -4.82 -1.88
N ILE A 111 2.38 -3.66 -1.59
CA ILE A 111 2.52 -2.46 -2.43
C ILE A 111 3.98 -2.01 -2.52
N LYS A 112 4.67 -2.01 -1.38
CA LYS A 112 6.07 -1.60 -1.28
C LYS A 112 6.99 -2.45 -2.15
N ASP A 113 6.68 -3.75 -2.27
CA ASP A 113 7.45 -4.68 -3.10
C ASP A 113 7.11 -4.59 -4.60
N LEU A 114 6.16 -3.73 -5.03
CA LEU A 114 5.96 -3.37 -6.44
C LEU A 114 7.01 -2.40 -6.99
N GLU A 115 7.93 -1.94 -6.14
CA GLU A 115 9.03 -1.04 -6.48
C GLU A 115 8.57 0.31 -7.05
N ILE A 116 7.41 0.78 -6.60
CA ILE A 116 6.89 2.14 -6.87
C ILE A 116 7.15 2.99 -5.62
N PRO A 117 7.55 4.27 -5.74
CA PRO A 117 7.64 5.17 -4.58
C PRO A 117 6.37 5.08 -3.76
N THR A 118 6.50 4.74 -2.48
CA THR A 118 5.35 4.45 -1.62
C THR A 118 5.51 5.19 -0.31
N ILE A 119 4.49 5.94 0.11
CA ILE A 119 4.37 6.61 1.40
C ILE A 119 3.40 5.82 2.27
N LEU A 120 3.78 5.50 3.50
CA LEU A 120 2.85 4.98 4.49
C LEU A 120 2.22 6.15 5.26
N VAL A 121 0.89 6.20 5.30
CA VAL A 121 0.16 7.14 6.14
C VAL A 121 -0.44 6.38 7.31
N ILE A 122 -0.12 6.79 8.53
CA ILE A 122 -0.79 6.31 9.74
C ILE A 122 -1.81 7.38 10.13
N ASN A 123 -3.08 7.12 9.81
CA ASN A 123 -4.20 8.00 10.10
C ASN A 123 -4.75 7.76 11.52
N MET A 124 -5.65 8.64 11.97
CA MET A 124 -6.29 8.60 13.28
C MET A 124 -5.31 8.77 14.46
N ILE A 125 -4.26 9.57 14.28
CA ILE A 125 -3.27 9.85 15.34
C ILE A 125 -3.87 10.50 16.59
N ASP A 126 -5.06 11.09 16.49
CA ASP A 126 -5.84 11.58 17.64
C ASP A 126 -6.30 10.44 18.58
N ARG A 127 -6.15 9.18 18.18
CA ARG A 127 -6.41 7.99 19.02
C ARG A 127 -5.18 7.48 19.76
N MET A 128 -3.98 7.91 19.40
CA MET A 128 -2.72 7.40 19.98
C MET A 128 -2.69 7.56 21.50
N GLU A 129 -2.93 8.77 21.99
CA GLU A 129 -2.93 9.07 23.43
C GLU A 129 -4.01 8.26 24.17
N LEU A 130 -5.25 8.28 23.66
CA LEU A 130 -6.37 7.53 24.27
C LEU A 130 -6.09 6.03 24.36
N LYS A 131 -5.33 5.46 23.42
CA LYS A 131 -5.01 4.05 23.34
C LYS A 131 -3.64 3.69 23.89
N GLY A 132 -2.89 4.66 24.42
CA GLY A 132 -1.52 4.45 24.89
C GLY A 132 -0.56 3.96 23.80
N ILE A 133 -0.81 4.30 22.53
CA ILE A 133 -0.02 3.83 21.38
C ILE A 133 1.01 4.90 20.99
N SER A 134 2.26 4.50 20.84
CA SER A 134 3.33 5.33 20.28
C SER A 134 4.15 4.57 19.25
N PHE A 135 4.78 5.31 18.33
CA PHE A 135 5.56 4.74 17.23
C PHE A 135 6.97 5.33 17.20
N ASP A 136 7.97 4.46 17.00
CA ASP A 136 9.33 4.86 16.62
C ASP A 136 9.38 5.03 15.10
N ILE A 137 9.11 6.26 14.65
CA ILE A 137 9.00 6.57 13.22
C ILE A 137 10.32 6.34 12.47
N PRO A 138 11.50 6.82 12.95
CA PRO A 138 12.77 6.53 12.29
C PRO A 138 13.02 5.03 12.11
N PHE A 139 12.78 4.22 13.14
CA PHE A 139 12.94 2.77 13.05
C PHE A 139 11.98 2.15 12.04
N LEU A 140 10.68 2.52 12.09
CA LEU A 140 9.68 2.01 11.16
C LEU A 140 10.01 2.39 9.71
N GLU A 141 10.42 3.63 9.44
CA GLU A 141 10.84 4.09 8.10
C GLU A 141 12.03 3.27 7.57
N GLU A 142 13.01 2.98 8.42
CA GLU A 142 14.18 2.17 8.06
C GLU A 142 13.81 0.74 7.70
N GLN A 143 12.98 0.08 8.52
CA GLN A 143 12.57 -1.30 8.29
C GLN A 143 11.63 -1.43 7.08
N LEU A 144 10.65 -0.54 6.97
CA LEU A 144 9.65 -0.54 5.90
C LEU A 144 10.15 0.08 4.59
N LYS A 145 11.37 0.63 4.57
CA LYS A 145 12.02 1.27 3.40
C LYS A 145 11.14 2.35 2.77
N THR A 146 10.55 3.21 3.60
CA THR A 146 9.57 4.21 3.18
C THR A 146 9.68 5.48 4.02
N LYS A 147 8.85 6.48 3.69
CA LYS A 147 8.55 7.62 4.55
C LYS A 147 7.14 7.50 5.13
N ILE A 148 7.00 7.90 6.39
CA ILE A 148 5.75 7.78 7.14
C ILE A 148 5.17 9.17 7.41
N ALA A 149 3.91 9.37 7.04
CA ALA A 149 3.14 10.54 7.45
C ALA A 149 2.17 10.18 8.58
N LEU A 150 2.27 10.90 9.69
CA LEU A 150 1.31 10.84 10.78
C LEU A 150 0.19 11.86 10.53
N VAL A 151 -1.06 11.41 10.41
CA VAL A 151 -2.18 12.30 10.10
C VAL A 151 -3.41 12.05 10.97
N SER A 152 -4.20 13.10 11.18
CA SER A 152 -5.58 12.97 11.65
C SER A 152 -6.50 13.66 10.65
N SER A 153 -7.21 12.87 9.84
CA SER A 153 -8.21 13.41 8.91
C SER A 153 -9.34 14.15 9.63
N ARG A 154 -9.67 13.69 10.85
CA ARG A 154 -10.66 14.34 11.74
C ARG A 154 -10.19 15.71 12.21
N LYS A 155 -8.95 15.82 12.70
CA LYS A 155 -8.39 17.07 13.26
C LYS A 155 -7.68 17.95 12.22
N ASN A 156 -7.60 17.50 10.97
CA ASN A 156 -6.88 18.17 9.89
C ASN A 156 -5.38 18.38 10.20
N THR A 157 -4.75 17.39 10.79
CA THR A 157 -3.34 17.46 11.23
C THR A 157 -2.45 16.58 10.33
N GLY A 158 -1.22 17.03 10.05
CA GLY A 158 -0.21 16.25 9.31
C GLY A 158 -0.30 16.33 7.78
N PHE A 159 -1.29 17.02 7.21
CA PHE A 159 -1.48 17.08 5.75
C PHE A 159 -0.40 17.87 5.00
N GLU A 160 0.20 18.88 5.61
CA GLU A 160 1.32 19.62 4.97
C GLU A 160 2.59 18.76 4.88
N ALA A 161 2.85 17.92 5.90
CA ALA A 161 3.92 16.92 5.83
C ALA A 161 3.64 15.87 4.74
N LEU A 162 2.40 15.37 4.66
CA LEU A 162 2.00 14.43 3.60
C LEU A 162 2.17 15.05 2.20
N LYS A 163 1.71 16.29 1.98
CA LYS A 163 1.90 16.99 0.71
C LYS A 163 3.38 17.16 0.37
N THR A 164 4.21 17.48 1.36
CA THR A 164 5.66 17.60 1.16
C THR A 164 6.27 16.27 0.71
N LEU A 165 5.91 15.16 1.34
CA LEU A 165 6.36 13.82 0.94
C LEU A 165 5.90 13.46 -0.47
N ILE A 166 4.66 13.80 -0.85
CA ILE A 166 4.16 13.61 -2.22
C ILE A 166 4.98 14.45 -3.21
N THR A 167 5.25 15.72 -2.89
CA THR A 167 6.07 16.60 -3.74
C THR A 167 7.47 16.04 -3.96
N THR A 168 8.08 15.48 -2.92
CA THR A 168 9.46 14.95 -2.95
C THR A 168 9.52 13.44 -3.13
N TYR A 169 8.48 12.81 -3.72
CA TYR A 169 8.35 11.36 -3.79
C TYR A 169 9.55 10.64 -4.43
N LYS A 170 10.28 11.32 -5.33
CA LYS A 170 11.49 10.79 -5.99
C LYS A 170 12.62 10.46 -5.00
N ASN A 171 12.60 11.03 -3.80
CA ASN A 171 13.57 10.76 -2.73
C ASN A 171 13.18 9.52 -1.89
N ILE A 172 12.01 8.94 -2.12
CA ILE A 172 11.54 7.77 -1.38
C ILE A 172 12.17 6.53 -2.02
N PRO A 173 12.84 5.65 -1.24
CA PRO A 173 13.41 4.42 -1.76
C PRO A 173 12.33 3.60 -2.49
N THR A 174 12.65 2.98 -3.61
CA THR A 174 11.78 2.01 -4.28
C THR A 174 12.10 0.56 -3.90
N ALA A 175 13.21 0.33 -3.19
CA ALA A 175 13.63 -1.01 -2.78
C ALA A 175 12.52 -1.73 -2.00
N PRO A 176 12.29 -3.03 -2.26
CA PRO A 176 11.31 -3.83 -1.53
C PRO A 176 11.67 -3.89 -0.03
N CYS A 177 10.66 -4.05 0.81
CA CYS A 177 10.85 -4.24 2.25
C CYS A 177 10.94 -5.72 2.64
N LEU A 178 10.44 -6.62 1.79
CA LEU A 178 10.55 -8.06 1.94
C LEU A 178 11.12 -8.68 0.66
N ASN A 179 12.06 -9.60 0.81
CA ASN A 179 12.59 -10.36 -0.33
C ASN A 179 11.60 -11.47 -0.71
N ALA A 180 11.02 -11.38 -1.91
CA ALA A 180 10.11 -12.39 -2.45
C ALA A 180 10.74 -13.80 -2.52
N SER A 181 12.06 -13.92 -2.70
CA SER A 181 12.74 -15.21 -2.69
C SER A 181 12.58 -15.97 -1.37
N SER A 182 12.40 -15.27 -0.23
CA SER A 182 12.16 -15.89 1.07
C SER A 182 10.87 -16.74 1.16
N ILE A 183 9.99 -16.61 0.17
CA ILE A 183 8.80 -17.44 0.00
C ILE A 183 9.21 -18.84 -0.47
N ASP A 184 10.04 -18.94 -1.50
CA ASP A 184 10.55 -20.21 -2.07
C ASP A 184 11.76 -19.93 -2.96
N ASP A 185 12.96 -20.18 -2.44
CA ASP A 185 14.20 -19.74 -3.10
C ASP A 185 14.34 -20.36 -4.50
N ASP A 186 14.08 -21.66 -4.64
CA ASP A 186 14.23 -22.37 -5.91
C ASP A 186 13.25 -21.86 -6.98
N TYR A 187 11.99 -21.68 -6.60
CA TYR A 187 10.96 -21.15 -7.51
C TYR A 187 11.30 -19.73 -7.98
N PHE A 188 11.62 -18.83 -7.05
CA PHE A 188 11.91 -17.43 -7.38
C PHE A 188 13.27 -17.25 -8.07
N ASN A 189 14.26 -18.11 -7.79
CA ASN A 189 15.52 -18.12 -8.53
C ASN A 189 15.33 -18.54 -9.99
N SER A 190 14.44 -19.49 -10.23
CA SER A 190 14.11 -19.93 -11.59
C SER A 190 13.39 -18.81 -12.36
N LEU A 191 12.45 -18.10 -11.73
CA LEU A 191 11.83 -16.91 -12.31
C LEU A 191 12.85 -15.80 -12.63
N ARG A 192 13.81 -15.55 -11.72
CA ARG A 192 14.86 -14.55 -11.92
C ARG A 192 15.75 -14.87 -13.12
N LYS A 193 16.11 -16.14 -13.30
CA LYS A 193 16.93 -16.60 -14.44
C LYS A 193 16.22 -16.40 -15.77
N THR A 194 14.92 -16.66 -15.81
CA THR A 194 14.13 -16.53 -17.06
C THR A 194 13.74 -15.09 -17.38
N PHE A 195 13.47 -14.28 -16.36
CA PHE A 195 13.01 -12.90 -16.53
C PHE A 195 13.92 -11.92 -15.77
N PRO A 196 15.21 -11.78 -16.15
CA PRO A 196 16.20 -11.05 -15.36
C PRO A 196 15.93 -9.54 -15.25
N ASN A 197 15.18 -8.96 -16.18
CA ASN A 197 14.88 -7.52 -16.23
C ASN A 197 13.48 -7.17 -15.69
N GLN A 198 12.80 -8.13 -15.05
CA GLN A 198 11.46 -7.95 -14.51
C GLN A 198 11.47 -8.01 -12.98
N SER A 199 10.62 -7.21 -12.34
CA SER A 199 10.45 -7.28 -10.89
C SER A 199 9.84 -8.63 -10.51
N LEU A 200 10.51 -9.34 -9.60
CA LEU A 200 10.08 -10.66 -9.14
C LEU A 200 8.70 -10.64 -8.53
N TYR A 201 8.37 -9.58 -7.76
CA TYR A 201 7.08 -9.49 -7.12
C TYR A 201 5.95 -9.22 -8.13
N LYS A 202 6.22 -8.45 -9.18
CA LYS A 202 5.26 -8.25 -10.28
C LYS A 202 4.99 -9.56 -11.02
N LEU A 203 6.03 -10.33 -11.34
CA LEU A 203 5.87 -11.65 -11.95
C LEU A 203 5.04 -12.58 -11.06
N TRP A 204 5.32 -12.58 -9.75
CA TRP A 204 4.55 -13.36 -8.78
C TRP A 204 3.06 -13.02 -8.77
N LEU A 205 2.71 -11.73 -8.81
CA LEU A 205 1.31 -11.31 -8.91
C LEU A 205 0.67 -11.71 -10.24
N VAL A 206 1.37 -11.53 -11.37
CA VAL A 206 0.85 -11.96 -12.68
C VAL A 206 0.55 -13.46 -12.69
N ILE A 207 1.46 -14.29 -12.16
CA ILE A 207 1.29 -15.74 -12.12
C ILE A 207 0.15 -16.16 -11.18
N THR A 208 -0.01 -15.50 -10.04
CA THR A 208 -0.99 -15.91 -9.02
C THR A 208 -2.38 -15.34 -9.21
N GLN A 209 -2.50 -14.17 -9.84
CA GLN A 209 -3.77 -13.47 -10.02
C GLN A 209 -4.41 -13.74 -11.40
N ASP A 210 -3.69 -14.41 -12.32
CA ASP A 210 -4.13 -14.62 -13.71
C ASP A 210 -4.56 -13.31 -14.39
N VAL A 211 -3.87 -12.21 -14.06
CA VAL A 211 -4.14 -10.89 -14.63
C VAL A 211 -3.61 -10.88 -16.07
N ASN A 212 -4.48 -10.56 -17.02
CA ASN A 212 -4.10 -10.43 -18.43
C ASN A 212 -3.16 -9.22 -18.61
N PHE A 213 -1.87 -9.50 -18.70
CA PHE A 213 -0.85 -8.47 -18.93
C PHE A 213 -0.62 -8.30 -20.44
N ALA A 214 -0.83 -7.10 -20.97
CA ALA A 214 -0.70 -6.83 -22.40
C ALA A 214 0.75 -6.98 -22.93
N ASP A 215 1.77 -6.76 -22.09
CA ASP A 215 3.19 -6.75 -22.49
C ASP A 215 3.96 -8.04 -22.14
N LEU A 216 3.37 -8.94 -21.37
CA LEU A 216 3.93 -10.25 -21.04
C LEU A 216 3.07 -11.20 -21.86
N ASN A 217 3.58 -11.60 -23.02
CA ASN A 217 2.92 -12.60 -23.83
C ASN A 217 2.56 -13.79 -22.93
N ARG A 218 1.26 -13.98 -22.70
CA ARG A 218 0.70 -15.10 -21.91
C ARG A 218 1.30 -16.44 -22.37
N LYS A 219 1.54 -16.55 -23.68
CA LYS A 219 2.28 -17.66 -24.32
C LYS A 219 3.67 -17.92 -23.74
N THR A 220 4.43 -16.90 -23.36
CA THR A 220 5.79 -17.05 -22.80
C THR A 220 5.75 -17.61 -21.38
N ILE A 221 4.77 -17.22 -20.56
CA ILE A 221 4.60 -17.76 -19.20
C ILE A 221 4.03 -19.19 -19.28
N GLU A 222 3.04 -19.43 -20.15
CA GLU A 222 2.42 -20.74 -20.35
C GLU A 222 3.37 -21.79 -20.97
N ASN A 223 4.31 -21.37 -21.83
CA ASN A 223 5.27 -22.26 -22.48
C ASN A 223 6.47 -22.66 -21.59
N HIS A 224 6.63 -22.06 -20.41
CA HIS A 224 7.72 -22.40 -19.50
C HIS A 224 7.21 -23.17 -18.26
N SER A 225 7.99 -24.13 -17.77
CA SER A 225 7.72 -25.06 -16.65
C SER A 225 7.49 -24.42 -15.26
N PHE A 226 7.13 -23.14 -15.19
CA PHE A 226 6.80 -22.42 -13.95
C PHE A 226 5.37 -22.68 -13.47
N THR A 227 4.61 -23.47 -14.22
CA THR A 227 3.21 -23.83 -14.02
C THR A 227 3.05 -24.79 -12.85
N LYS A 228 3.27 -24.27 -11.63
CA LYS A 228 2.73 -24.88 -10.41
C LYS A 228 1.21 -24.95 -10.54
N SER A 229 0.62 -26.03 -10.03
CA SER A 229 -0.82 -26.16 -10.00
C SER A 229 -1.46 -25.03 -9.18
N LYS A 230 -2.74 -24.73 -9.43
CA LYS A 230 -3.49 -23.72 -8.67
C LYS A 230 -3.43 -23.96 -7.14
N SER A 231 -3.42 -25.22 -6.72
CA SER A 231 -3.28 -25.62 -5.31
C SER A 231 -1.90 -25.26 -4.74
N GLU A 232 -0.82 -25.51 -5.49
CA GLU A 232 0.54 -25.16 -5.09
C GLU A 232 0.77 -23.64 -5.04
N LEU A 233 0.24 -22.90 -6.02
CA LEU A 233 0.30 -21.44 -6.01
C LEU A 233 -0.43 -20.87 -4.79
N LYS A 234 -1.59 -21.43 -4.43
CA LYS A 234 -2.32 -21.04 -3.21
C LYS A 234 -1.52 -21.32 -1.93
N LYS A 235 -0.80 -22.45 -1.85
CA LYS A 235 0.11 -22.74 -0.73
C LYS A 235 1.26 -21.74 -0.65
N LEU A 236 1.83 -21.34 -1.79
CA LEU A 236 2.88 -20.32 -1.84
C LEU A 236 2.36 -18.92 -1.43
N GLN A 237 1.16 -18.52 -1.82
CA GLN A 237 0.51 -17.28 -1.34
C GLN A 237 0.29 -17.29 0.19
N GLN A 238 -0.09 -18.44 0.75
CA GLN A 238 -0.18 -18.59 2.21
C GLN A 238 1.20 -18.44 2.87
N LYS A 239 2.24 -19.06 2.30
CA LYS A 239 3.63 -18.94 2.79
C LYS A 239 4.13 -17.49 2.71
N GLU A 240 3.84 -16.78 1.63
CA GLU A 240 4.09 -15.34 1.50
C GLU A 240 3.43 -14.57 2.65
N THR A 241 2.14 -14.79 2.86
CA THR A 241 1.37 -14.10 3.91
C THR A 241 1.99 -14.34 5.29
N ILE A 242 2.39 -15.58 5.59
CA ILE A 242 3.08 -15.93 6.85
C ILE A 242 4.40 -15.16 6.98
N LYS A 243 5.24 -15.16 5.94
CA LYS A 243 6.53 -14.45 5.94
C LYS A 243 6.35 -12.95 6.13
N ARG A 244 5.35 -12.34 5.48
CA ARG A 244 5.00 -10.93 5.67
C ARG A 244 4.59 -10.65 7.11
N TYR A 245 3.73 -11.47 7.71
CA TYR A 245 3.35 -11.28 9.11
C TYR A 245 4.50 -11.51 10.08
N GLN A 246 5.42 -12.44 9.81
CA GLN A 246 6.65 -12.59 10.60
C GLN A 246 7.48 -11.30 10.58
N PHE A 247 7.72 -10.74 9.39
CA PHE A 247 8.40 -9.45 9.23
C PHE A 247 7.66 -8.32 9.96
N ILE A 248 6.36 -8.16 9.73
CA ILE A 248 5.54 -7.12 10.35
C ILE A 248 5.56 -7.23 11.88
N ASN A 249 5.40 -8.43 12.42
CA ASN A 249 5.45 -8.66 13.87
C ASN A 249 6.80 -8.28 14.45
N ASN A 250 7.91 -8.66 13.81
CA ASN A 250 9.24 -8.32 14.27
C ASN A 250 9.48 -6.80 14.23
N THR A 251 9.04 -6.14 13.17
CA THR A 251 9.13 -4.68 13.02
C THR A 251 8.28 -3.96 14.08
N LEU A 252 7.02 -4.35 14.26
CA LEU A 252 6.13 -3.68 15.22
C LEU A 252 6.48 -3.97 16.68
N LYS A 253 7.07 -5.14 16.99
CA LYS A 253 7.55 -5.46 18.34
C LYS A 253 8.52 -4.41 18.88
N ILE A 254 9.28 -3.76 18.00
CA ILE A 254 10.24 -2.69 18.34
C ILE A 254 9.63 -1.32 18.05
N GLY A 255 9.06 -1.14 16.85
CA GLY A 255 8.62 0.15 16.34
C GLY A 255 7.26 0.64 16.86
N GLN A 256 6.48 -0.20 17.54
CA GLN A 256 5.21 0.17 18.16
C GLN A 256 5.23 -0.19 19.64
N LYS A 257 4.87 0.78 20.48
CA LYS A 257 4.66 0.57 21.92
C LYS A 257 3.19 0.77 22.23
N ILE A 258 2.62 -0.16 22.99
CA ILE A 258 1.24 -0.09 23.48
C ILE A 258 1.32 -0.16 25.00
N ASP A 259 1.04 0.97 25.66
CA ASP A 259 1.00 1.08 27.10
C ASP A 259 -0.45 1.07 27.59
N SER A 260 -0.91 -0.11 28.01
CA SER A 260 -2.25 -0.30 28.56
C SER A 260 -2.48 0.47 29.86
N ALA A 261 -1.42 0.78 30.62
CA ALA A 261 -1.50 1.58 31.84
C ALA A 261 -1.57 3.09 31.56
N ALA A 262 -1.21 3.53 30.36
CA ALA A 262 -1.41 4.90 29.89
C ALA A 262 -2.71 5.08 29.08
N ALA A 263 -3.38 3.99 28.69
CA ALA A 263 -4.65 4.06 27.98
C ALA A 263 -5.74 4.74 28.84
N ASN A 264 -6.56 5.58 28.21
CA ASN A 264 -7.64 6.33 28.85
C ASN A 264 -9.02 5.98 28.26
N ASP A 265 -9.14 4.78 27.69
CA ASP A 265 -10.43 4.30 27.17
C ASP A 265 -11.30 3.71 28.29
N PHE A 266 -12.61 3.70 28.06
CA PHE A 266 -13.58 3.32 29.10
C PHE A 266 -13.34 1.91 29.67
N ARG A 267 -12.81 0.98 28.85
CA ARG A 267 -12.42 -0.37 29.30
C ARG A 267 -11.21 -0.34 30.23
N SER A 268 -10.14 0.35 29.85
CA SER A 268 -8.96 0.48 30.74
C SER A 268 -9.27 1.22 32.04
N GLN A 269 -10.24 2.13 32.05
CA GLN A 269 -10.71 2.76 33.29
C GLN A 269 -11.46 1.77 34.20
N LEU A 270 -12.30 0.89 33.65
CA LEU A 270 -13.00 -0.15 34.41
C LEU A 270 -12.03 -1.20 34.97
N ASP A 271 -11.03 -1.62 34.19
CA ASP A 271 -10.02 -2.60 34.60
C ASP A 271 -9.08 -2.09 35.71
N ARG A 272 -9.02 -0.77 35.95
CA ARG A 272 -8.27 -0.19 37.09
C ARG A 272 -9.07 -0.12 38.38
N VAL A 273 -10.39 -0.24 38.29
CA VAL A 273 -11.31 -0.12 39.43
C VAL A 273 -11.73 -1.50 39.97
N LEU A 274 -11.63 -2.54 39.14
CA LEU A 274 -11.81 -3.95 39.52
C LEU A 274 -10.50 -4.58 39.98
#